data_AF-A0A3D2FR17-F1
#
_entry.id   AF-A0A3D2FR17-F1
#
_cell.length_a   1.000
_cell.length_b   1.000
_cell.length_c   1.000
_cell.angle_alpha   90.00
_cell.angle_beta   90.00
_cell.angle_gamma   90.00
#
_symmetry.space_group_name_H-M   'P 1'
#
loop_
_entity.id
_entity.type
_entity.pdbx_description
1 polymer ?
#
loop_
_entity_poly.entity_id
_entity_poly.type
_entity_poly.pdbx_seq_one_letter_code
_entity_poly.pdbx_strand_id
1 'polypeptide(L)'
;MKKATFGGGCFWCVEAVYQRVVGVISVKPGYAAGHTQNPTYKEVCSGDTGHAEVARIEFEVEYLRTWLTQRLTWLDSNIPML
;
A
#
# COMPACT_ATOMS: atom_id res chain seq x y z
N MET A 1 -9.67 -0.63 11.89
CA MET A 1 -9.07 0.06 10.73
C MET A 1 -7.76 0.74 11.07
N LYS A 2 -6.72 0.52 10.27
CA LYS A 2 -5.43 1.25 10.31
C LYS A 2 -5.11 1.86 8.95
N LYS A 3 -4.18 2.82 8.95
CA LYS A 3 -3.71 3.50 7.74
C LYS A 3 -2.19 3.40 7.61
N ALA A 4 -1.71 3.25 6.39
CA ALA A 4 -0.30 3.35 6.06
C ALA A 4 -0.14 4.13 4.75
N THR A 5 1.00 4.79 4.57
CA THR A 5 1.32 5.55 3.36
C THR A 5 2.64 5.04 2.81
N PHE A 6 2.66 4.66 1.54
CA PHE A 6 3.83 4.08 0.89
C PHE A 6 4.19 4.88 -0.36
N GLY A 7 5.47 5.27 -0.46
CA GLY A 7 6.08 5.75 -1.70
C GLY A 7 6.87 4.61 -2.33
N GLY A 8 6.55 4.25 -3.58
CA GLY A 8 7.12 3.06 -4.24
C GLY A 8 7.24 3.20 -5.76
N GLY A 9 7.32 4.44 -6.26
CA GLY A 9 7.21 4.75 -7.68
C GLY A 9 5.78 5.11 -8.07
N CYS A 10 5.37 4.77 -9.30
CA CYS A 10 4.06 5.14 -9.83
C CYS A 10 2.92 4.66 -8.92
N PHE A 11 2.11 5.59 -8.41
CA PHE A 11 1.06 5.22 -7.45
C PHE A 11 0.01 4.27 -8.04
N TRP A 12 -0.19 4.24 -9.36
CA TRP A 12 -1.11 3.29 -10.02
C TRP A 12 -0.61 1.85 -9.91
N CYS A 13 0.71 1.65 -10.05
CA CYS A 13 1.31 0.33 -9.90
C CYS A 13 1.19 -0.16 -8.45
N VAL A 14 1.46 0.73 -7.48
CA VAL A 14 1.34 0.42 -6.06
C VAL A 14 -0.12 0.10 -5.70
N GLU A 15 -1.06 0.93 -6.17
CA GLU A 15 -2.49 0.72 -5.99
C GLU A 15 -2.95 -0.65 -6.51
N ALA A 16 -2.59 -0.98 -7.75
CA ALA A 16 -2.99 -2.24 -8.39
C ALA A 16 -2.51 -3.49 -7.62
N VAL A 17 -1.35 -3.41 -6.97
CA VAL A 17 -0.82 -4.50 -6.14
C VAL A 17 -1.59 -4.59 -4.82
N TYR A 18 -1.75 -3.48 -4.10
CA TYR A 18 -2.35 -3.50 -2.77
C TYR A 18 -3.86 -3.74 -2.76
N GLN A 19 -4.58 -3.38 -3.83
CA GLN A 19 -6.00 -3.73 -3.99
C GLN A 19 -6.27 -5.25 -3.97
N ARG A 20 -5.24 -6.07 -4.24
CA ARG A 20 -5.34 -7.55 -4.23
C ARG A 20 -4.94 -8.18 -2.89
N VAL A 21 -4.46 -7.38 -1.95
CA VAL A 21 -4.01 -7.88 -0.65
C VAL A 21 -5.22 -8.09 0.27
N VAL A 22 -5.32 -9.28 0.84
CA VAL A 22 -6.40 -9.64 1.77
C VAL A 22 -6.41 -8.69 2.96
N GLY A 23 -7.59 -8.18 3.35
CA GLY A 23 -7.74 -7.25 4.46
C GLY A 23 -7.46 -5.78 4.13
N VAL A 24 -7.04 -5.46 2.90
CA VAL A 24 -7.06 -4.08 2.41
C VAL A 24 -8.50 -3.67 2.09
N ILE A 25 -8.91 -2.51 2.61
CA ILE A 25 -10.25 -1.93 2.41
C ILE A 25 -10.23 -0.91 1.28
N SER A 26 -9.22 -0.03 1.27
CA SER A 26 -9.08 0.99 0.23
C SER A 26 -7.63 1.35 0.00
N VAL A 27 -7.33 1.77 -1.23
CA VAL A 27 -6.05 2.37 -1.61
C VAL A 27 -6.38 3.66 -2.34
N LYS A 28 -5.70 4.75 -1.98
CA LYS A 28 -5.90 6.07 -2.59
C LYS A 28 -4.56 6.66 -3.01
N PRO A 29 -4.40 7.08 -4.27
CA PRO A 29 -3.20 7.79 -4.71
C PRO A 29 -3.13 9.18 -4.08
N GLY A 30 -1.93 9.74 -4.00
CA GLY A 30 -1.68 11.08 -3.50
C GLY A 30 -0.22 11.49 -3.58
N TYR A 31 0.06 12.65 -2.99
CA TYR A 31 1.38 13.27 -2.95
C TYR A 31 1.74 13.61 -1.51
N ALA A 32 2.97 13.32 -1.10
CA ALA A 32 3.42 13.58 0.27
C ALA A 32 4.91 13.94 0.32
N ALA A 33 5.31 14.49 1.48
CA ALA A 33 6.68 14.87 1.83
C ALA A 33 7.32 15.97 0.97
N GLY A 34 6.54 16.68 0.15
CA GLY A 34 6.96 17.90 -0.53
C GLY A 34 6.61 19.19 0.22
N HIS A 35 6.95 20.33 -0.37
CA HIS A 35 6.81 21.65 0.24
C HIS A 35 5.71 22.51 -0.41
N THR A 36 5.28 22.19 -1.63
CA THR A 36 4.15 22.88 -2.28
C THR A 36 2.83 22.48 -1.63
N GLN A 37 2.00 23.45 -1.27
CA GLN A 37 0.68 23.19 -0.69
C GLN A 37 -0.33 22.77 -1.77
N ASN A 38 -1.06 21.68 -1.54
CA ASN A 38 -2.12 21.17 -2.42
C ASN A 38 -1.70 21.09 -3.91
N PRO A 39 -0.59 20.41 -4.24
CA PRO A 39 -0.09 20.38 -5.61
C PRO A 39 -1.03 19.60 -6.53
N THR A 40 -1.11 20.03 -7.77
CA THR A 40 -1.72 19.27 -8.86
C THR A 40 -0.74 18.23 -9.40
N TYR A 41 -1.25 17.22 -10.11
CA TYR A 41 -0.41 16.22 -10.77
C TYR A 41 0.66 16.85 -11.68
N LYS A 42 0.28 17.86 -12.47
CA LYS A 42 1.19 18.55 -13.38
C LYS A 42 2.34 19.25 -12.65
N GLU A 43 2.06 19.85 -11.50
CA GLU A 43 3.10 20.48 -10.66
C GLU A 43 4.03 19.42 -10.06
N VAL A 44 3.51 18.28 -9.60
CA VAL A 44 4.37 17.19 -9.12
C VAL A 44 5.26 16.65 -10.24
N CYS A 45 4.73 16.50 -11.45
CA CYS A 45 5.51 16.06 -12.62
C CYS A 45 6.60 17.06 -13.05
N SER A 46 6.54 18.34 -12.65
CA SER A 46 7.64 19.27 -12.92
C SER A 46 8.88 18.95 -12.08
N GLY A 47 8.71 18.24 -10.96
CA GLY A 47 9.77 17.89 -10.01
C GLY A 47 10.04 18.97 -8.96
N ASP A 48 9.51 20.18 -9.12
CA ASP A 48 9.85 21.32 -8.25
C ASP A 48 9.17 21.26 -6.89
N THR A 49 8.08 20.51 -6.77
CA THR A 49 7.26 20.52 -5.54
C THR A 49 7.85 19.70 -4.38
N GLY A 50 8.85 18.87 -4.68
CA GLY A 50 9.48 17.94 -3.74
C GLY A 50 8.58 16.80 -3.25
N HIS A 51 7.36 16.64 -3.78
CA HIS A 51 6.48 15.54 -3.38
C HIS A 51 6.87 14.23 -4.03
N ALA A 52 6.71 13.14 -3.27
CA ALA A 52 6.71 11.80 -3.80
C ALA A 52 5.28 11.36 -4.14
N GLU A 53 5.13 10.60 -5.22
CA GLU A 53 3.92 9.80 -5.45
C GLU A 53 3.77 8.74 -4.35
N VAL A 54 2.61 8.72 -3.70
CA VAL A 54 2.31 7.81 -2.61
C VAL A 54 0.93 7.17 -2.75
N ALA A 55 0.80 5.97 -2.19
CA ALA A 55 -0.48 5.30 -2.00
C ALA A 55 -0.80 5.24 -0.50
N ARG A 56 -1.98 5.76 -0.12
CA ARG A 56 -2.52 5.64 1.22
C ARG A 56 -3.47 4.45 1.30
N ILE A 57 -3.15 3.52 2.18
CA ILE A 57 -3.81 2.23 2.30
C ILE A 57 -4.59 2.22 3.61
N GLU A 58 -5.87 1.88 3.52
CA GLU A 58 -6.73 1.56 4.67
C GLU A 58 -6.94 0.06 4.73
N PHE A 59 -6.70 -0.55 5.89
CA PHE A 59 -6.74 -2.01 6.05
C PHE A 59 -7.20 -2.43 7.45
N GLU A 60 -7.63 -3.69 7.57
CA GLU A 60 -7.93 -4.34 8.84
C GLU A 60 -6.85 -5.34 9.26
N VAL A 61 -6.22 -5.03 10.40
CA VAL A 61 -5.13 -5.83 10.97
C VAL A 61 -5.61 -7.22 11.35
N GLU A 62 -6.81 -7.32 11.93
CA GLU A 62 -7.32 -8.60 12.42
C GLU A 62 -7.53 -9.60 11.27
N TYR A 63 -8.01 -9.10 10.14
CA TYR A 63 -8.21 -9.91 8.93
C TYR A 63 -6.87 -10.37 8.34
N LEU A 64 -5.89 -9.47 8.26
CA LEU A 64 -4.52 -9.79 7.83
C LEU A 64 -3.85 -10.82 8.74
N ARG A 65 -3.92 -10.62 10.07
CA ARG A 65 -3.31 -11.51 11.07
C ARG A 65 -3.92 -12.91 10.99
N THR A 66 -5.24 -12.98 10.93
CA THR A 66 -5.99 -14.24 10.85
C THR A 66 -5.71 -14.97 9.54
N TRP A 67 -5.65 -14.24 8.42
CA TRP A 67 -5.29 -14.82 7.12
C TRP A 67 -3.85 -15.35 7.09
N LEU A 68 -2.89 -14.59 7.62
CA LEU A 68 -1.48 -15.01 7.68
C LEU A 68 -1.31 -16.26 8.53
N THR A 69 -1.95 -16.30 9.70
CA THR A 69 -1.86 -17.44 10.62
C THR A 69 -2.38 -18.71 9.96
N GLN A 70 -3.58 -18.66 9.37
CA GLN A 70 -4.16 -19.81 8.66
C GLN A 70 -3.28 -20.26 7.50
N ARG A 71 -2.74 -19.32 6.72
CA ARG A 71 -1.89 -19.65 5.57
C ARG A 71 -0.58 -20.31 5.99
N LEU A 72 0.06 -19.82 7.05
CA LEU A 72 1.28 -20.43 7.61
C LEU A 72 0.99 -21.83 8.16
N THR A 73 -0.07 -22.00 8.96
CA THR A 73 -0.44 -23.33 9.47
C THR A 73 -0.74 -24.34 8.37
N TRP A 74 -1.34 -23.89 7.26
CA TRP A 74 -1.58 -24.73 6.10
C TRP A 74 -0.27 -25.14 5.42
N LEU A 75 0.68 -24.20 5.26
CA LEU A 75 1.99 -24.48 4.66
C LEU A 75 2.77 -25.49 5.51
N ASP A 76 2.81 -25.31 6.83
CA ASP A 76 3.53 -26.21 7.76
C ASP A 76 2.94 -27.63 7.76
N SER A 77 1.63 -27.76 7.53
CA SER A 77 0.95 -29.06 7.53
C SER A 77 1.00 -29.80 6.19
N ASN A 78 1.29 -29.11 5.07
CA ASN A 78 1.16 -29.67 3.72
C ASN A 78 2.46 -29.63 2.89
N ILE A 79 3.54 -29.07 3.42
CA ILE A 79 4.88 -29.16 2.81
C ILE A 79 5.69 -30.14 3.64
N PRO A 80 5.99 -31.37 3.15
CA PRO A 80 6.90 -32.27 3.85
C PRO A 80 8.27 -31.60 3.93
N MET A 81 8.85 -31.52 5.13
CA MET A 81 10.26 -31.14 5.29
C MET A 81 11.09 -32.12 4.46
N LEU A 82 11.79 -31.59 3.45
CA LEU A 82 12.84 -32.31 2.72
C LEU A 82 14.00 -32.68 3.65
#